data_AF-A0A165WXP6-F1
#
_entry.id   AF-A0A165WXP6-F1
#
_cell.length_a   1.000
_cell.length_b   1.000
_cell.length_c   1.000
_cell.angle_alpha   90.00
_cell.angle_beta   90.00
_cell.angle_gamma   90.00
#
_symmetry.space_group_name_H-M   'P 1'
#
loop_
_entity.id
_entity.type
_entity.pdbx_description
1 polymer ?
#
loop_
_entity_poly.entity_id
_entity_poly.type
_entity_poly.pdbx_seq_one_letter_code
_entity_poly.pdbx_strand_id
1 'polypeptide(L)'
;MRLTFHFERVGWPLGSFLGLLDLKTGVQIALYFAIINKVAGVYGLIALLTGAGGTVAQLSLYIYSVGALVASIWAMRAVNEEDPKRTLYFAHLFFADHILNTVWTVFFAVDWWVYTPHDGRRVSNSPAQEQLIDGYIGKHIDLAPADRIIAAETLWKEEKNVAMTIIVLGWLSKFYLAALIYSFAHHLRRGTYRSLPLSRSQPPPKETLYQPPSSALPAVYDEEDDAPDAFYARSPATPVFSPINPSTSHDGHRAGTPSTGTFADFVAAPRTRGNGARSAGGSTVNLALPEGRV
;
A
#
# COMPACT_ATOMS: atom_id res chain seq x y z
N MET A 1 19.03 36.19 29.32
CA MET A 1 19.11 34.92 28.56
C MET A 1 17.92 34.87 27.60
N ARG A 2 18.15 34.94 26.29
CA ARG A 2 17.09 34.76 25.29
C ARG A 2 16.92 33.26 25.06
N LEU A 3 15.85 32.69 25.59
CA LEU A 3 15.42 31.33 25.30
C LEU A 3 14.77 31.33 23.92
N THR A 4 15.54 31.02 22.88
CA THR A 4 15.01 30.70 21.55
C THR A 4 14.52 29.26 21.58
N PHE A 5 13.22 29.08 21.81
CA PHE A 5 12.57 27.79 21.62
C PHE A 5 12.61 27.45 20.12
N HIS A 6 13.54 26.59 19.72
CA HIS A 6 13.47 25.92 18.44
C HIS A 6 12.35 24.90 18.53
N PHE A 7 11.14 25.30 18.14
CA PHE A 7 10.05 24.38 17.89
C PHE A 7 10.44 23.60 16.64
N GLU A 8 11.25 22.56 16.83
CA GLU A 8 11.54 21.58 15.80
C GLU A 8 10.18 21.02 15.40
N ARG A 9 9.74 21.41 14.21
CA ARG A 9 8.41 21.14 13.69
C ARG A 9 8.38 19.64 13.41
N VAL A 10 8.20 18.84 14.46
CA VAL A 10 7.94 17.39 14.40
C VAL A 10 6.88 17.27 13.33
N GLY A 11 7.25 16.63 12.22
CA GLY A 11 6.37 16.50 11.07
C GLY A 11 5.04 15.97 11.58
N TRP A 12 3.99 16.77 11.40
CA TRP A 12 2.61 16.35 11.64
C TRP A 12 2.38 14.93 11.06
N PRO A 13 1.34 14.18 11.46
CA PRO A 13 1.07 12.81 10.97
C PRO A 13 0.88 12.67 9.45
N LEU A 14 1.03 13.78 8.72
CA LEU A 14 0.97 13.92 7.27
C LEU A 14 2.35 14.22 6.64
N GLY A 15 3.42 14.37 7.41
CA GLY A 15 4.80 14.47 6.92
C GLY A 15 5.48 13.12 6.70
N SER A 16 4.80 12.04 7.06
CA SER A 16 5.21 10.65 6.88
C SER A 16 3.99 9.75 6.89
N PHE A 17 4.13 8.52 6.42
CA PHE A 17 3.07 7.53 6.49
C PHE A 17 3.14 6.77 7.82
N LEU A 18 2.08 6.93 8.63
CA LEU A 18 1.95 6.37 9.99
C LEU A 18 3.11 6.70 10.94
N GLY A 19 3.92 7.72 10.65
CA GLY A 19 5.14 8.02 11.41
C GLY A 19 6.33 7.10 11.10
N LEU A 20 6.15 6.08 10.25
CA LEU A 20 7.12 5.00 10.06
C LEU A 20 7.77 5.01 8.67
N LEU A 21 6.99 5.30 7.63
CA LEU A 21 7.44 5.21 6.24
C LEU A 21 7.50 6.59 5.59
N ASP A 22 8.28 6.68 4.51
CA ASP A 22 8.30 7.86 3.65
C ASP A 22 6.91 8.18 3.08
N LEU A 23 6.67 9.46 2.85
CA LEU A 23 5.41 9.99 2.35
C LEU A 23 5.07 9.45 0.95
N LYS A 24 6.05 9.32 0.04
CA LYS A 24 5.82 8.75 -1.30
C LYS A 24 5.44 7.28 -1.21
N THR A 25 6.13 6.52 -0.37
CA THR A 25 5.80 5.10 -0.12
C THR A 25 4.37 4.94 0.38
N GLY A 26 3.94 5.76 1.34
CA GLY A 26 2.55 5.74 1.81
C GLY A 26 1.52 6.05 0.73
N VAL A 27 1.80 7.04 -0.13
CA VAL A 27 0.93 7.37 -1.26
C VAL A 27 0.87 6.23 -2.28
N GLN A 28 1.99 5.57 -2.57
CA GLN A 28 2.01 4.39 -3.43
C GLN A 28 1.19 3.24 -2.84
N ILE A 29 1.30 2.98 -1.53
CA ILE A 29 0.48 1.97 -0.83
C ILE A 29 -1.01 2.30 -0.97
N ALA A 30 -1.40 3.56 -0.72
CA ALA A 30 -2.79 4.00 -0.88
C ALA A 30 -3.29 3.77 -2.31
N LEU A 31 -2.45 4.06 -3.30
CA LEU A 31 -2.76 3.86 -4.71
C LEU A 31 -2.90 2.38 -5.07
N TYR A 32 -2.04 1.50 -4.55
CA TYR A 32 -2.16 0.05 -4.79
C TYR A 32 -3.45 -0.51 -4.24
N PHE A 33 -3.86 -0.09 -3.03
CA PHE A 33 -5.18 -0.46 -2.49
C PHE A 33 -6.32 0.05 -3.36
N ALA A 34 -6.23 1.28 -3.88
CA ALA A 34 -7.22 1.81 -4.80
C ALA A 34 -7.31 0.98 -6.09
N ILE A 35 -6.17 0.63 -6.69
CA ILE A 35 -6.11 -0.20 -7.91
C ILE A 35 -6.76 -1.56 -7.67
N ILE A 36 -6.38 -2.28 -6.60
CA ILE A 36 -6.97 -3.59 -6.27
C ILE A 36 -8.48 -3.47 -6.09
N ASN A 37 -8.95 -2.43 -5.39
CA ASN A 37 -10.37 -2.16 -5.21
C ASN A 37 -11.09 -1.94 -6.55
N LYS A 38 -10.45 -1.28 -7.53
CA LYS A 38 -11.05 -1.08 -8.87
C LYS A 38 -11.03 -2.33 -9.72
N VAL A 39 -9.99 -3.15 -9.62
CA VAL A 39 -9.90 -4.45 -10.30
C VAL A 39 -11.05 -5.37 -9.87
N ALA A 40 -11.43 -5.40 -8.58
CA ALA A 40 -12.60 -6.14 -8.12
C ALA A 40 -13.90 -5.71 -8.83
N GLY A 41 -14.07 -4.41 -9.08
CA GLY A 41 -15.19 -3.88 -9.87
C GLY A 41 -15.17 -4.33 -11.34
N VAL A 42 -13.99 -4.48 -11.95
CA VAL A 42 -13.85 -5.02 -13.31
C VAL A 42 -14.29 -6.48 -13.36
N TYR A 43 -13.91 -7.29 -12.37
CA TYR A 43 -14.40 -8.67 -12.28
C TYR A 43 -15.91 -8.72 -12.08
N GLY A 44 -16.49 -7.82 -11.27
CA GLY A 44 -17.94 -7.67 -11.14
C GLY A 44 -18.63 -7.36 -12.47
N LEU A 45 -18.03 -6.51 -13.31
CA LEU A 45 -18.52 -6.23 -14.67
C LEU A 45 -18.57 -7.49 -15.53
N ILE A 46 -17.46 -8.25 -15.53
CA ILE A 46 -17.35 -9.49 -16.31
C ILE A 46 -18.43 -10.46 -15.85
N ALA A 47 -18.60 -10.66 -14.54
CA ALA A 47 -19.61 -11.54 -13.99
C ALA A 47 -21.03 -11.16 -14.46
N LEU A 48 -21.38 -9.87 -14.40
CA LEU A 48 -22.68 -9.37 -14.83
C LEU A 48 -22.92 -9.60 -16.33
N LEU A 49 -21.91 -9.37 -17.17
CA LEU A 49 -21.97 -9.63 -18.61
C LEU A 49 -22.05 -11.13 -18.95
N THR A 50 -21.49 -12.00 -18.10
CA THR A 50 -21.57 -13.46 -18.25
C THR A 50 -22.86 -14.08 -17.70
N GLY A 51 -23.81 -13.26 -17.24
CA GLY A 51 -25.12 -13.73 -16.81
C GLY A 51 -25.29 -13.96 -15.30
N ALA A 52 -24.42 -13.37 -14.46
CA ALA A 52 -24.61 -13.36 -13.00
C ALA A 52 -25.80 -12.51 -12.54
N GLY A 53 -26.52 -11.86 -13.47
CA GLY A 53 -27.58 -10.92 -13.16
C GLY A 53 -27.04 -9.64 -12.51
N GLY A 54 -27.96 -8.74 -12.17
CA GLY A 54 -27.65 -7.51 -11.44
C GLY A 54 -28.52 -6.34 -11.86
N THR A 55 -28.42 -5.26 -11.10
CA THR A 55 -29.20 -4.04 -11.31
C THR A 55 -28.45 -3.06 -12.21
N VAL A 56 -29.19 -2.12 -12.82
CA VAL A 56 -28.60 -1.01 -13.59
C VAL A 56 -27.64 -0.19 -12.72
N ALA A 57 -27.94 -0.05 -11.43
CA ALA A 57 -27.07 0.62 -10.47
C ALA A 57 -25.71 -0.10 -10.33
N GLN A 58 -25.71 -1.44 -10.21
CA GLN A 58 -24.47 -2.22 -10.17
C GLN A 58 -23.67 -2.12 -11.47
N LEU A 59 -24.33 -2.19 -12.63
CA LEU A 59 -23.67 -2.00 -13.92
C LEU A 59 -22.96 -0.64 -14.00
N SER A 60 -23.65 0.44 -13.59
CA SER A 60 -23.06 1.79 -13.61
C SER A 60 -21.83 1.90 -12.70
N LEU A 61 -21.84 1.26 -11.53
CA LEU A 61 -20.71 1.24 -10.61
C LEU A 61 -19.51 0.46 -11.17
N TYR A 62 -19.77 -0.63 -11.87
CA TYR A 62 -18.72 -1.43 -12.50
C TYR A 62 -18.08 -0.70 -13.69
N ILE A 63 -18.87 -0.03 -14.53
CA ILE A 63 -18.35 0.85 -15.60
C ILE A 63 -17.51 1.98 -15.00
N TYR A 64 -18.00 2.64 -13.94
CA TYR A 64 -17.24 3.64 -13.20
C TYR A 64 -15.90 3.10 -12.71
N SER A 65 -15.87 1.86 -12.19
CA SER A 65 -14.65 1.23 -11.68
C SER A 65 -13.60 1.02 -12.77
N VAL A 66 -14.00 0.71 -14.01
CA VAL A 66 -13.09 0.64 -15.16
C VAL A 66 -12.46 2.01 -15.45
N GLY A 67 -13.27 3.07 -15.49
CA GLY A 67 -12.75 4.43 -15.68
C GLY A 67 -11.81 4.87 -14.55
N ALA A 68 -12.18 4.58 -13.29
CA ALA A 68 -11.35 4.86 -12.13
C ALA A 68 -10.03 4.05 -12.12
N LEU A 69 -10.02 2.85 -12.69
CA LEU A 69 -8.80 2.06 -12.87
C LEU A 69 -7.83 2.75 -13.83
N VAL A 70 -8.32 3.26 -14.96
CA VAL A 70 -7.49 4.04 -15.91
C VAL A 70 -6.94 5.29 -15.24
N ALA A 71 -7.78 6.01 -14.48
CA ALA A 71 -7.33 7.16 -13.69
C ALA A 71 -6.27 6.79 -12.64
N SER A 72 -6.37 5.60 -12.03
CA SER A 72 -5.39 5.11 -11.05
C SER A 72 -4.05 4.76 -11.69
N ILE A 73 -4.04 4.20 -12.91
CA ILE A 73 -2.80 3.96 -13.67
C ILE A 73 -2.12 5.30 -14.02
N TRP A 74 -2.90 6.30 -14.44
CA TRP A 74 -2.39 7.65 -14.68
C TRP A 74 -1.80 8.26 -13.39
N ALA A 75 -2.50 8.12 -12.26
CA ALA A 75 -2.04 8.59 -10.96
C ALA A 75 -0.72 7.92 -10.53
N MET A 76 -0.54 6.64 -10.86
CA MET A 76 0.70 5.92 -10.56
C MET A 76 1.90 6.57 -11.23
N ARG A 77 1.75 6.97 -12.49
CA ARG A 77 2.80 7.73 -13.21
C ARG A 77 3.05 9.08 -12.57
N ALA A 78 1.98 9.81 -12.24
CA ALA A 78 2.09 11.13 -11.60
C ALA A 78 2.85 11.08 -10.26
N VAL A 79 2.56 10.09 -9.41
CA VAL A 79 3.24 9.90 -8.12
C VAL A 79 4.70 9.49 -8.32
N ASN A 80 4.97 8.62 -9.29
CA ASN A 80 6.34 8.16 -9.56
C ASN A 80 7.23 9.28 -10.11
N GLU A 81 6.69 10.08 -11.03
CA GLU A 81 7.32 11.27 -11.62
C GLU A 81 7.43 12.45 -10.64
N GLU A 82 6.82 12.36 -9.45
CA GLU A 82 6.80 13.43 -8.44
C GLU A 82 6.23 14.76 -8.98
N ASP A 83 5.29 14.70 -9.94
CA ASP A 83 4.66 15.89 -10.52
C ASP A 83 3.63 16.47 -9.52
N PRO A 84 3.84 17.71 -9.02
CA PRO A 84 2.97 18.28 -8.00
C PRO A 84 1.54 18.56 -8.47
N LYS A 85 1.36 18.96 -9.74
CA LYS A 85 0.03 19.30 -10.27
C LYS A 85 -0.78 18.03 -10.50
N ARG A 86 -0.17 17.04 -11.17
CA ARG A 86 -0.83 15.76 -11.45
C ARG A 86 -1.14 15.00 -10.15
N THR A 87 -0.25 15.03 -9.17
CA THR A 87 -0.47 14.41 -7.86
C THR A 87 -1.61 15.10 -7.10
N LEU A 88 -1.76 16.43 -7.20
CA LEU A 88 -2.89 17.14 -6.59
C LEU A 88 -4.23 16.77 -7.24
N TYR A 89 -4.29 16.68 -8.57
CA TYR A 89 -5.48 16.17 -9.26
C TYR A 89 -5.82 14.73 -8.84
N PHE A 90 -4.81 13.88 -8.69
CA PHE A 90 -5.01 12.54 -8.12
C PHE A 90 -5.60 12.61 -6.70
N ALA A 91 -5.12 13.50 -5.83
CA ALA A 91 -5.69 13.67 -4.49
C ALA A 91 -7.20 14.01 -4.54
N HIS A 92 -7.61 14.90 -5.44
CA HIS A 92 -9.02 15.22 -5.67
C HIS A 92 -9.81 14.03 -6.20
N LEU A 93 -9.27 13.29 -7.18
CA LEU A 93 -9.91 12.10 -7.74
C LEU A 93 -10.08 10.99 -6.69
N PHE A 94 -9.06 10.73 -5.88
CA PHE A 94 -9.11 9.75 -4.80
C PHE A 94 -10.15 10.14 -3.74
N PHE A 95 -10.21 11.42 -3.36
CA PHE A 95 -11.21 11.91 -2.43
C PHE A 95 -12.64 11.81 -2.99
N ALA A 96 -12.84 12.23 -4.24
CA ALA A 96 -14.13 12.11 -4.91
C ALA A 96 -14.59 10.65 -5.05
N ASP A 97 -13.66 9.74 -5.40
CA ASP A 97 -13.92 8.30 -5.39
C ASP A 97 -14.34 7.82 -4.00
N HIS A 98 -13.67 8.28 -2.94
CA HIS A 98 -14.04 7.90 -1.58
C HIS A 98 -15.45 8.37 -1.21
N ILE A 99 -15.87 9.57 -1.62
CA ILE A 99 -17.24 10.06 -1.41
C ILE A 99 -18.26 9.19 -2.16
N LEU A 100 -17.99 8.85 -3.42
CA LEU A 100 -18.87 7.97 -4.19
C LEU A 100 -18.99 6.58 -3.54
N ASN A 101 -17.87 5.99 -3.12
CA ASN A 101 -17.89 4.72 -2.40
C ASN A 101 -18.56 4.82 -1.03
N THR A 102 -18.56 5.99 -0.39
CA THR A 102 -19.26 6.21 0.88
C THR A 102 -20.77 6.09 0.68
N VAL A 103 -21.32 6.67 -0.39
CA VAL A 103 -22.75 6.51 -0.72
C VAL A 103 -23.10 5.03 -0.86
N TRP A 104 -22.27 4.27 -1.58
CA TRP A 104 -22.47 2.82 -1.73
C TRP A 104 -22.27 2.03 -0.45
N THR A 105 -21.33 2.41 0.39
CA THR A 105 -21.09 1.76 1.69
C THR A 105 -22.28 1.98 2.62
N VAL A 106 -22.86 3.19 2.62
CA VAL A 106 -24.08 3.49 3.39
C VAL A 106 -25.26 2.71 2.84
N PHE A 107 -25.46 2.70 1.52
CA PHE A 107 -26.50 1.90 0.89
C PHE A 107 -26.39 0.41 1.28
N PHE A 108 -25.20 -0.17 1.11
CA PHE A 108 -24.92 -1.56 1.48
C PHE A 108 -25.13 -1.80 2.97
N ALA A 109 -24.68 -0.89 3.85
CA ALA A 109 -24.87 -1.05 5.28
C ALA A 109 -26.35 -1.07 5.66
N VAL A 110 -27.17 -0.20 5.08
CA VAL A 110 -28.62 -0.19 5.31
C VAL A 110 -29.27 -1.46 4.78
N ASP A 111 -28.99 -1.83 3.53
CA ASP A 111 -29.53 -3.04 2.91
C ASP A 111 -29.17 -4.29 3.72
N TRP A 112 -27.91 -4.41 4.13
CA TRP A 112 -27.41 -5.57 4.85
C TRP A 112 -27.84 -5.64 6.31
N TRP A 113 -27.84 -4.52 7.06
CA TRP A 113 -28.22 -4.54 8.49
C TRP A 113 -29.71 -4.42 8.76
N VAL A 114 -30.48 -3.80 7.86
CA VAL A 114 -31.89 -3.47 8.11
C VAL A 114 -32.83 -4.33 7.30
N TYR A 115 -32.53 -4.55 6.02
CA TYR A 115 -33.47 -5.18 5.08
C TYR A 115 -33.17 -6.65 4.79
N THR A 116 -31.93 -7.10 4.97
CA THR A 116 -31.54 -8.49 4.69
C THR A 116 -31.88 -9.39 5.89
N PRO A 117 -32.70 -10.44 5.71
CA PRO A 117 -32.90 -11.44 6.76
C PRO A 117 -31.65 -12.29 6.95
N HIS A 118 -31.18 -12.44 8.18
CA HIS A 118 -30.01 -13.27 8.51
C HIS A 118 -30.44 -14.69 8.92
N ASP A 119 -31.20 -15.35 8.05
CA ASP A 119 -31.87 -16.64 8.30
C ASP A 119 -31.04 -17.87 7.89
N GLY A 120 -29.79 -17.62 7.44
CA GLY A 120 -28.82 -18.64 7.03
C GLY A 120 -29.15 -19.35 5.72
N ARG A 121 -30.14 -18.86 4.95
CA ARG A 121 -30.45 -19.45 3.64
C ARG A 121 -29.30 -19.25 2.67
N ARG A 122 -29.01 -20.31 1.91
CA ARG A 122 -28.08 -20.23 0.79
C ARG A 122 -28.80 -19.53 -0.35
N VAL A 123 -28.35 -18.33 -0.70
CA VAL A 123 -28.82 -17.61 -1.88
C VAL A 123 -27.79 -17.83 -2.98
N SER A 124 -28.21 -18.47 -4.07
CA SER A 124 -27.41 -18.52 -5.29
C SER A 124 -27.74 -17.30 -6.14
N ASN A 125 -26.72 -16.51 -6.49
CA ASN A 125 -26.90 -15.34 -7.33
C ASN A 125 -26.62 -15.63 -8.81
N SER A 126 -26.18 -16.85 -9.16
CA SER A 126 -25.90 -17.22 -10.55
C SER A 126 -25.98 -18.73 -10.78
N PRO A 127 -26.23 -19.18 -12.02
CA PRO A 127 -26.18 -20.60 -12.38
C PRO A 127 -24.82 -21.24 -12.08
N ALA A 128 -23.73 -20.48 -12.21
CA ALA A 128 -22.39 -20.95 -11.87
C ALA A 128 -22.22 -21.17 -10.35
N GLN A 129 -22.78 -20.28 -9.54
CA GLN A 129 -22.76 -20.42 -8.08
C GLN A 129 -23.65 -21.57 -7.61
N GLU A 130 -24.77 -21.82 -8.29
CA GLU A 130 -25.62 -22.99 -8.06
C GLU A 130 -24.86 -24.28 -8.34
N GLN A 131 -24.15 -24.36 -9.48
CA GLN A 131 -23.29 -25.50 -9.81
C GLN A 131 -22.16 -25.73 -8.81
N LEU A 132 -21.60 -24.66 -8.20
CA LEU A 132 -20.60 -24.79 -7.15
C LEU A 132 -21.20 -25.30 -5.83
N ILE A 133 -22.44 -24.91 -5.53
CA ILE A 133 -23.17 -25.44 -4.38
C ILE A 133 -23.47 -26.91 -4.61
N ASP A 134 -24.01 -27.28 -5.78
CA ASP A 134 -24.39 -28.66 -6.11
C ASP A 134 -23.19 -29.59 -6.31
N GLY A 135 -22.08 -29.06 -6.84
CA GLY A 135 -20.84 -29.79 -7.08
C GLY A 135 -19.97 -29.99 -5.85
N TYR A 136 -20.42 -29.58 -4.66
CA TYR A 136 -19.67 -29.73 -3.42
C TYR A 136 -19.53 -31.22 -3.05
N ILE A 137 -18.30 -31.73 -3.09
CA ILE A 137 -17.97 -33.16 -2.84
C ILE A 137 -18.09 -33.54 -1.35
N GLY A 138 -18.29 -32.56 -0.45
CA GLY A 138 -18.48 -32.78 0.99
C GLY A 138 -19.93 -33.02 1.40
N LYS A 139 -20.14 -33.26 2.70
CA LYS A 139 -21.50 -33.43 3.25
C LYS A 139 -22.19 -32.08 3.38
N HIS A 140 -23.32 -31.89 2.70
CA HIS A 140 -24.24 -30.80 2.98
C HIS A 140 -24.81 -30.97 4.39
N ILE A 141 -24.47 -30.06 5.30
CA ILE A 141 -25.13 -29.97 6.60
C ILE A 141 -26.43 -29.22 6.37
N ASP A 142 -27.47 -29.98 6.09
CA ASP A 142 -28.82 -29.45 5.95
C ASP A 142 -29.49 -29.52 7.32
N LEU A 143 -29.39 -28.41 8.05
CA LEU A 143 -30.14 -28.21 9.28
C LEU A 143 -31.64 -28.10 8.94
N ALA A 144 -32.49 -28.56 9.87
CA ALA A 144 -33.91 -28.27 9.77
C ALA A 144 -34.13 -26.75 9.69
N PRO A 145 -35.13 -26.26 8.94
CA PRO A 145 -35.29 -24.83 8.70
C PRO A 145 -35.33 -23.98 9.97
N ALA A 146 -35.95 -24.48 11.05
CA ALA A 146 -36.02 -23.79 12.34
C ALA A 146 -34.64 -23.69 13.01
N ASP A 147 -33.90 -24.81 13.07
CA ASP A 147 -32.57 -24.86 13.70
C ASP A 147 -31.56 -23.98 12.96
N ARG A 148 -31.65 -23.93 11.62
CA ARG A 148 -30.81 -23.06 10.79
C ARG A 148 -31.02 -21.59 11.12
N ILE A 149 -32.28 -21.15 11.24
CA ILE A 149 -32.61 -19.75 11.52
C ILE A 149 -32.08 -19.37 12.90
N ILE A 150 -32.30 -20.22 13.91
CA ILE A 150 -31.81 -19.99 15.27
C ILE A 150 -30.29 -19.87 15.29
N ALA A 151 -29.59 -20.80 14.64
CA ALA A 151 -28.13 -20.78 14.57
C ALA A 151 -27.61 -19.53 13.85
N ALA A 152 -28.20 -19.18 12.69
CA ALA A 152 -27.79 -18.03 11.89
C ALA A 152 -28.06 -16.70 12.60
N GLU A 153 -29.22 -16.55 13.26
CA GLU A 153 -29.53 -15.35 14.04
C GLU A 153 -28.61 -15.19 15.25
N THR A 154 -28.25 -16.29 15.90
CA THR A 154 -27.35 -16.26 17.06
C THR A 154 -25.98 -15.75 16.62
N LEU A 155 -25.43 -16.32 15.54
CA LEU A 155 -24.17 -15.88 14.95
C LEU A 155 -24.23 -14.41 14.51
N TRP A 156 -25.30 -14.01 13.82
CA TRP A 156 -25.48 -12.62 13.39
C TRP A 156 -25.47 -11.64 14.56
N LYS A 157 -26.18 -11.96 15.66
CA LYS A 157 -26.24 -11.10 16.85
C LYS A 157 -24.86 -10.91 17.48
N GLU A 158 -24.03 -11.94 17.46
CA GLU A 158 -22.67 -11.92 18.00
C GLU A 158 -21.70 -11.13 17.10
N GLU A 159 -21.73 -11.35 15.79
CA GLU A 159 -20.69 -10.86 14.87
C GLU A 159 -20.98 -9.48 14.26
N LYS A 160 -22.24 -9.05 14.19
CA LYS A 160 -22.63 -7.83 13.46
C LYS A 160 -21.90 -6.57 13.93
N ASN A 161 -21.61 -6.45 15.23
CA ASN A 161 -20.94 -5.27 15.78
C ASN A 161 -19.45 -5.25 15.40
N VAL A 162 -18.82 -6.43 15.36
CA VAL A 162 -17.42 -6.58 14.92
C VAL A 162 -17.31 -6.22 13.44
N ALA A 163 -18.20 -6.74 12.61
CA ALA A 163 -18.25 -6.42 11.19
C ALA A 163 -18.44 -4.91 10.96
N MET A 164 -19.39 -4.28 11.66
CA MET A 164 -19.62 -2.83 11.57
C MET A 164 -18.37 -2.04 11.97
N THR A 165 -17.69 -2.43 13.05
CA THR A 165 -16.47 -1.77 13.52
C THR A 165 -15.38 -1.80 12.46
N ILE A 166 -15.15 -2.97 11.84
CA ILE A 166 -14.15 -3.12 10.77
C ILE A 166 -14.49 -2.24 9.57
N ILE A 167 -15.77 -2.19 9.17
CA ILE A 167 -16.24 -1.33 8.08
C ILE A 167 -15.97 0.15 8.40
N VAL A 168 -16.32 0.62 9.60
CA VAL A 168 -16.11 2.01 10.02
C VAL A 168 -14.62 2.36 10.08
N LEU A 169 -13.78 1.49 10.62
CA LEU A 169 -12.33 1.70 10.67
C LEU A 169 -11.72 1.75 9.26
N GLY A 170 -12.12 0.82 8.38
CA GLY A 170 -11.72 0.83 6.98
C GLY A 170 -12.17 2.11 6.25
N TRP A 171 -13.39 2.57 6.52
CA TRP A 171 -13.93 3.82 5.98
C TRP A 171 -13.13 5.04 6.46
N LEU A 172 -12.90 5.18 7.76
CA LEU A 172 -12.10 6.28 8.34
C LEU A 172 -10.65 6.29 7.82
N SER A 173 -10.06 5.11 7.64
CA SER A 173 -8.68 5.00 7.15
C SER A 173 -8.49 5.67 5.79
N LYS A 174 -9.51 5.65 4.92
CA LYS A 174 -9.45 6.28 3.59
C LYS A 174 -9.40 7.81 3.65
N PHE A 175 -10.00 8.45 4.64
CA PHE A 175 -9.82 9.89 4.85
C PHE A 175 -8.37 10.23 5.21
N TYR A 176 -7.73 9.41 6.06
CA TYR A 176 -6.31 9.55 6.35
C TYR A 176 -5.46 9.41 5.08
N LEU A 177 -5.73 8.38 4.25
CA LEU A 177 -5.02 8.20 2.98
C LEU A 177 -5.23 9.38 2.03
N ALA A 178 -6.44 9.94 1.94
CA ALA A 178 -6.70 11.13 1.13
C ALA A 178 -5.88 12.33 1.63
N ALA A 179 -5.89 12.59 2.94
CA ALA A 179 -5.10 13.66 3.55
C ALA A 179 -3.59 13.48 3.33
N LEU A 180 -3.12 12.23 3.37
CA LEU A 180 -1.73 11.87 3.05
C LEU A 180 -1.35 12.24 1.61
N ILE A 181 -2.20 11.92 0.63
CA ILE A 181 -1.97 12.25 -0.78
C ILE A 181 -1.96 13.78 -0.98
N TYR A 182 -2.88 14.52 -0.35
CA TYR A 182 -2.85 15.98 -0.37
C TYR A 182 -1.56 16.55 0.22
N SER A 183 -1.12 15.99 1.35
CA SER A 183 0.13 16.41 1.98
C SER A 183 1.32 16.18 1.06
N PHE A 184 1.40 15.02 0.41
CA PHE A 184 2.45 14.72 -0.56
C PHE A 184 2.45 15.72 -1.73
N ALA A 185 1.29 15.95 -2.35
CA ALA A 185 1.16 16.94 -3.43
C ALA A 185 1.63 18.35 -3.00
N HIS A 186 1.32 18.74 -1.76
CA HIS A 186 1.71 20.03 -1.22
C HIS A 186 3.21 20.14 -0.94
N HIS A 187 3.83 19.08 -0.43
CA HIS A 187 5.26 19.01 -0.21
C HIS A 187 6.05 19.01 -1.53
N LEU A 188 5.52 18.37 -2.58
CA LEU A 188 6.07 18.46 -3.93
C LEU A 188 5.98 19.89 -4.47
N ARG A 189 4.80 20.54 -4.33
CA ARG A 189 4.59 21.91 -4.81
C ARG A 189 5.50 22.94 -4.13
N ARG A 190 5.79 22.74 -2.84
CA ARG A 190 6.66 23.61 -2.03
C ARG A 190 8.14 23.26 -2.14
N GLY A 191 8.51 22.15 -2.79
CA GLY A 191 9.88 21.64 -2.81
C GLY A 191 10.39 21.14 -1.44
N THR A 192 9.52 20.99 -0.45
CA THR A 192 9.89 20.60 0.91
C THR A 192 9.90 19.09 1.13
N TYR A 193 9.49 18.30 0.15
CA TYR A 193 9.44 16.83 0.26
C TYR A 193 10.80 16.23 0.67
N ARG A 194 11.91 16.66 0.05
CA ARG A 194 13.27 16.17 0.37
C ARG A 194 13.81 16.63 1.73
N SER A 195 13.16 17.61 2.36
CA SER A 195 13.52 18.09 3.70
C SER A 195 12.87 17.29 4.83
N LEU A 196 11.95 16.38 4.51
CA LEU A 196 11.30 15.55 5.50
C LEU A 196 12.28 14.50 6.07
N PRO A 197 12.23 14.21 7.39
CA PRO A 197 13.19 13.32 8.03
C PRO A 197 13.29 11.92 7.42
N LEU A 198 12.16 11.35 6.98
CA LEU A 198 12.07 10.00 6.41
C LEU A 198 12.23 9.97 4.89
N SER A 199 12.21 11.12 4.20
CA SER A 199 12.37 11.23 2.75
C SER A 199 13.82 11.42 2.31
N ARG A 200 14.76 11.49 3.27
CA ARG A 200 16.18 11.73 3.01
C ARG A 200 16.87 10.44 2.55
N SER A 201 16.68 10.10 1.28
CA SER A 201 17.50 9.10 0.60
C SER A 201 18.77 9.77 0.07
N GLN A 202 19.92 9.35 0.61
CA GLN A 202 21.29 9.60 0.14
C GLN A 202 21.96 10.90 0.68
N PRO A 203 22.99 10.79 1.55
CA PRO A 203 23.94 11.89 1.69
C PRO A 203 24.58 12.13 0.32
N PRO A 204 24.86 13.39 -0.07
CA PRO A 204 25.60 13.64 -1.30
C PRO A 204 26.85 12.75 -1.29
N PRO A 205 27.25 12.15 -2.44
CA PRO A 205 28.54 11.51 -2.51
C PRO A 205 29.54 12.52 -1.95
N LYS A 206 30.32 12.10 -0.95
CA LYS A 206 31.43 12.91 -0.47
C LYS A 206 32.23 13.22 -1.72
N GLU A 207 32.15 14.45 -2.23
CA GLU A 207 33.11 14.91 -3.21
C GLU A 207 34.45 14.62 -2.58
N THR A 208 35.15 13.62 -3.12
CA THR A 208 36.58 13.51 -2.97
C THR A 208 37.10 14.86 -3.43
N LEU A 209 37.43 15.68 -2.44
CA LEU A 209 37.97 17.01 -2.59
C LEU A 209 39.27 16.84 -3.39
N TYR A 210 39.18 16.88 -4.72
CA TYR A 210 40.35 16.94 -5.57
C TYR A 210 40.87 18.35 -5.40
N GLN A 211 41.77 18.52 -4.43
CA GLN A 211 42.55 19.73 -4.25
C GLN A 211 43.52 19.80 -5.44
N PRO A 212 43.34 20.73 -6.41
CA PRO A 212 44.40 20.97 -7.37
C PRO A 212 45.61 21.54 -6.59
N PRO A 213 46.84 21.10 -6.90
CA PRO A 213 48.03 21.62 -6.23
C PRO A 213 48.18 23.13 -6.51
N SER A 214 48.43 23.89 -5.43
CA SER A 214 48.69 25.32 -5.44
C SER A 214 49.93 25.67 -6.25
N SER A 215 49.77 26.03 -7.52
CA SER A 215 50.75 26.82 -8.29
C SER A 215 50.23 27.21 -9.67
N ALA A 216 49.47 28.30 -9.76
CA ALA A 216 49.40 29.11 -10.98
C ALA A 216 49.05 30.56 -10.64
N LEU A 217 49.94 31.46 -11.05
CA LEU A 217 49.89 32.92 -10.92
C LEU A 217 48.67 33.55 -11.62
N PRO A 218 48.29 34.81 -11.27
CA PRO A 218 47.11 35.44 -11.83
C PRO A 218 47.38 35.89 -13.28
N ALA A 219 46.64 35.33 -14.23
CA ALA A 219 46.55 35.86 -15.58
C ALA A 219 45.53 37.01 -15.57
N VAL A 220 46.06 38.22 -15.70
CA VAL A 220 45.32 39.42 -16.11
C VAL A 220 44.78 39.18 -17.52
N TYR A 221 43.46 39.27 -17.69
CA TYR A 221 42.84 39.55 -18.98
C TYR A 221 41.60 40.42 -18.80
N ASP A 222 41.48 41.33 -19.76
CA ASP A 222 40.69 42.56 -19.79
C ASP A 222 39.17 42.37 -19.88
N GLU A 223 38.49 43.45 -19.52
CA GLU A 223 37.06 43.74 -19.72
C GLU A 223 36.65 43.58 -21.19
N GLU A 224 35.52 42.91 -21.46
CA GLU A 224 34.58 43.31 -22.52
C GLU A 224 33.21 42.63 -22.34
N ASP A 225 32.18 43.40 -22.68
CA ASP A 225 30.74 43.16 -22.61
C ASP A 225 30.27 41.77 -23.06
N ASP A 226 29.39 41.14 -22.25
CA ASP A 226 28.07 40.70 -22.70
C ASP A 226 27.29 40.08 -21.53
N ALA A 227 26.33 40.84 -20.99
CA ALA A 227 25.35 40.35 -20.03
C ALA A 227 24.10 39.83 -20.75
N PRO A 228 23.68 38.59 -20.46
CA PRO A 228 22.26 38.32 -20.37
C PRO A 228 21.86 37.58 -19.07
N ASP A 229 20.84 38.15 -18.43
CA ASP A 229 19.86 37.50 -17.52
C ASP A 229 20.35 36.85 -16.22
N ALA A 230 20.81 37.70 -15.30
CA ALA A 230 20.98 37.40 -13.87
C ALA A 230 19.66 37.28 -13.07
N PHE A 231 18.61 36.65 -13.64
CA PHE A 231 17.30 36.50 -12.97
C PHE A 231 17.11 35.12 -12.28
N TYR A 232 17.98 34.13 -12.54
CA TYR A 232 17.87 32.79 -11.93
C TYR A 232 19.03 32.37 -11.01
N ALA A 233 20.04 33.22 -10.79
CA ALA A 233 21.17 32.90 -9.91
C ALA A 233 21.02 33.57 -8.53
N ARG A 234 20.15 33.03 -7.67
CA ARG A 234 20.13 33.41 -6.26
C ARG A 234 19.94 32.21 -5.34
N SER A 235 21.06 31.56 -4.99
CA SER A 235 21.17 30.78 -3.76
C SER A 235 22.05 31.57 -2.78
N PRO A 236 21.58 31.90 -1.57
CA PRO A 236 22.40 32.59 -0.58
C PRO A 236 23.44 31.62 0.00
N ALA A 237 24.72 31.91 -0.23
CA ALA A 237 25.82 31.24 0.42
C ALA A 237 25.79 31.52 1.94
N THR A 238 25.69 30.47 2.75
CA THR A 238 25.91 30.52 4.19
C THR A 238 27.41 30.61 4.50
N PRO A 239 27.86 31.44 5.46
CA PRO A 239 29.27 31.52 5.81
C PRO A 239 29.74 30.26 6.55
N VAL A 240 30.83 29.65 6.05
CA VAL A 240 31.52 28.51 6.64
C VAL A 240 32.32 28.99 7.85
N PHE A 241 31.92 28.55 9.05
CA PHE A 241 32.75 28.62 10.25
C PHE A 241 33.66 27.38 10.29
N SER A 242 34.97 27.58 10.21
CA SER A 242 35.96 26.52 10.46
C SER A 242 36.26 26.41 11.96
N PRO A 243 36.16 25.22 12.58
CA PRO A 243 36.83 24.97 13.85
C PRO A 243 38.19 24.31 13.64
N ILE A 244 39.14 24.80 14.41
CA ILE A 244 40.53 24.38 14.58
C ILE A 244 40.58 22.95 15.17
N ASN A 245 41.41 22.09 14.59
CA ASN A 245 41.68 20.73 15.05
C ASN A 245 42.88 20.74 16.02
N PRO A 246 42.87 19.88 17.06
CA PRO A 246 44.09 19.19 17.41
C PRO A 246 43.91 17.67 17.53
N SER A 247 44.95 17.00 17.03
CA SER A 247 45.27 15.57 16.98
C SER A 247 44.81 14.68 18.14
N THR A 248 44.40 13.44 17.80
CA THR A 248 44.95 12.21 18.42
C THR A 248 44.61 10.97 17.59
N SER A 249 45.60 10.10 17.49
CA SER A 249 45.71 8.85 16.74
C SER A 249 45.06 7.65 17.44
N HIS A 250 44.48 6.69 16.69
CA HIS A 250 44.80 5.25 16.75
C HIS A 250 43.95 4.38 15.80
N ASP A 251 44.65 3.42 15.18
CA ASP A 251 44.29 2.07 14.70
C ASP A 251 43.15 1.81 13.71
N GLY A 252 43.56 1.14 12.62
CA GLY A 252 42.68 0.62 11.59
C GLY A 252 42.23 -0.82 11.83
N HIS A 253 41.20 -1.23 11.08
CA HIS A 253 41.02 -2.58 10.58
C HIS A 253 40.13 -2.58 9.33
N ARG A 254 40.37 -3.62 8.54
CA ARG A 254 39.96 -3.96 7.17
C ARG A 254 38.45 -4.13 6.95
N ALA A 255 38.03 -3.71 5.76
CA ALA A 255 37.08 -4.30 4.81
C ALA A 255 35.97 -5.25 5.32
N GLY A 256 34.71 -4.86 5.06
CA GLY A 256 33.54 -5.73 5.10
C GLY A 256 32.39 -5.14 4.29
N THR A 257 32.22 -5.64 3.06
CA THR A 257 31.06 -5.39 2.18
C THR A 257 29.84 -6.15 2.71
N PRO A 258 28.63 -5.57 2.73
CA PRO A 258 27.41 -6.36 2.67
C PRO A 258 26.81 -6.25 1.27
N SER A 259 26.95 -7.33 0.49
CA SER A 259 26.22 -7.55 -0.75
C SER A 259 24.73 -7.69 -0.45
N THR A 260 23.94 -6.84 -1.09
CA THR A 260 22.49 -6.91 -1.21
C THR A 260 22.06 -8.22 -1.87
N GLY A 261 21.27 -9.04 -1.17
CA GLY A 261 20.60 -10.19 -1.75
C GLY A 261 19.44 -9.76 -2.65
N THR A 262 19.48 -10.17 -3.91
CA THR A 262 18.44 -9.94 -4.92
C THR A 262 17.33 -10.99 -4.79
N PHE A 263 16.07 -10.57 -4.90
CA PHE A 263 14.83 -11.36 -4.83
C PHE A 263 14.75 -12.58 -5.78
N ALA A 264 15.67 -12.71 -6.73
CA ALA A 264 15.73 -13.83 -7.67
C ALA A 264 16.22 -15.16 -7.06
N ASP A 265 16.83 -15.13 -5.87
CA ASP A 265 17.38 -16.34 -5.21
C ASP A 265 16.31 -17.13 -4.39
N PHE A 266 15.08 -16.62 -4.32
CA PHE A 266 13.98 -17.27 -3.59
C PHE A 266 13.11 -18.20 -4.46
N VAL A 267 13.29 -18.19 -5.79
CA VAL A 267 12.46 -18.96 -6.74
C VAL A 267 13.19 -20.18 -7.32
N ALA A 268 14.47 -20.37 -7.02
CA ALA A 268 15.22 -21.57 -7.41
C ALA A 268 15.26 -22.60 -6.25
N ALA A 269 14.16 -23.31 -6.04
CA ALA A 269 14.19 -24.50 -5.17
C ALA A 269 14.92 -25.66 -5.89
N PRO A 270 15.94 -26.30 -5.27
CA PRO A 270 16.60 -27.46 -5.86
C PRO A 270 15.67 -28.68 -5.93
N ARG A 271 15.66 -29.33 -7.09
CA ARG A 271 15.09 -30.67 -7.29
C ARG A 271 15.85 -31.65 -6.39
N THR A 272 15.21 -32.18 -5.35
CA THR A 272 15.76 -33.26 -4.53
C THR A 272 15.94 -34.52 -5.36
N ARG A 273 17.21 -34.83 -5.61
CA ARG A 273 17.74 -36.02 -6.25
C ARG A 273 17.60 -37.20 -5.29
N GLY A 274 16.98 -38.27 -5.76
CA GLY A 274 16.86 -39.53 -5.04
C GLY A 274 18.19 -40.27 -4.89
N ASN A 275 18.28 -40.99 -3.77
CA ASN A 275 19.02 -42.22 -3.45
C ASN A 275 18.87 -42.37 -1.92
N GLY A 276 18.50 -43.47 -1.29
CA GLY A 276 18.40 -44.87 -1.70
C GLY A 276 18.82 -45.72 -0.48
N ALA A 277 17.86 -46.51 0.04
CA ALA A 277 18.01 -47.74 0.85
C ALA A 277 18.53 -47.71 2.31
N ARG A 278 17.72 -48.24 3.25
CA ARG A 278 17.90 -49.62 3.80
C ARG A 278 16.78 -50.05 4.78
N SER A 279 16.09 -51.13 4.40
CA SER A 279 15.69 -52.36 5.15
C SER A 279 15.23 -52.32 6.63
N ALA A 280 13.97 -52.71 6.85
CA ALA A 280 13.51 -53.77 7.79
C ALA A 280 11.99 -53.93 7.56
N GLY A 281 11.42 -55.11 7.32
CA GLY A 281 11.37 -56.25 8.23
C GLY A 281 9.97 -56.27 8.85
N GLY A 282 9.10 -57.19 8.38
CA GLY A 282 7.66 -57.13 8.61
C GLY A 282 7.18 -57.44 10.03
N SER A 283 5.93 -57.06 10.30
CA SER A 283 4.97 -57.90 11.00
C SER A 283 3.58 -57.27 10.94
N THR A 284 2.66 -58.08 10.46
CA THR A 284 1.21 -57.98 10.56
C THR A 284 0.76 -57.90 12.02
N VAL A 285 -0.13 -56.97 12.36
CA VAL A 285 -1.07 -57.15 13.47
C VAL A 285 -2.44 -56.64 13.02
N ASN A 286 -3.33 -57.61 12.79
CA ASN A 286 -4.77 -57.43 12.74
C ASN A 286 -5.25 -56.95 14.12
N LEU A 287 -6.12 -55.94 14.17
CA LEU A 287 -7.01 -55.78 15.31
C LEU A 287 -8.45 -55.62 14.80
N ALA A 288 -9.23 -56.64 15.12
CA ALA A 288 -10.61 -56.82 14.74
C ALA A 288 -11.55 -55.88 15.52
N LEU A 289 -12.59 -55.44 14.81
CA LEU A 289 -13.88 -55.03 15.38
C LEU A 289 -14.49 -56.17 16.20
N PRO A 290 -15.26 -55.86 17.26
CA PRO A 290 -16.37 -56.70 17.66
C PRO A 290 -17.71 -56.00 17.34
N GLU A 291 -18.51 -56.67 16.52
CA GLU A 291 -19.93 -56.44 16.37
C GLU A 291 -20.69 -56.79 17.66
N GLY A 292 -21.63 -55.90 18.04
CA GLY A 292 -23.01 -56.17 18.48
C GLY A 292 -23.33 -57.16 19.61
N ARG A 293 -24.18 -56.71 20.56
CA ARG A 293 -25.57 -57.21 20.74
C ARG A 293 -26.32 -56.48 21.86
N VAL A 294 -27.59 -56.20 21.53
CA VAL A 294 -28.86 -56.14 22.32
C VAL A 294 -28.86 -55.36 23.63
#